data_AF-J2HE77-F1
#
_entry.id   AF-J2HE77-F1
#
_cell.length_a   1.000
_cell.length_b   1.000
_cell.length_c   1.000
_cell.angle_alpha   90.00
_cell.angle_beta   90.00
_cell.angle_gamma   90.00
#
_symmetry.space_group_name_H-M   'P 1'
#
loop_
_entity.id
_entity.type
_entity.pdbx_description
1 polymer ?
#
loop_
_entity_poly.entity_id
_entity_poly.type
_entity_poly.pdbx_seq_one_letter_code
_entity_poly.pdbx_strand_id
1 'polypeptide(L)'
;SVIAEVDRLAPRHVVVLGGDHLYQMDYRPFVERHLACDAHVTVGVVHVPLAQASEFGILDAAADFRIADFVEKPVLAPEALDRPGHALASMGIYVFDWPVLRRMLLDLGGSVPELDFGKHVIPRLVEAGTAFAYALPGRQGQEPLWQDLGTLDAYHTVQRQLAEGSLSLDPSWPIAHPGRPAAADLGAVGPGSVLRNVVMLPGARIGRNVKLSDAIVMGDAVLPDHFDLEASIARNGNWCTVSERGIRVISARALRRLEARQRPLVAAEKARPLEVRRPYVPVREHPASAASAR
;
A
#
# COMPACT_ATOMS: atom_id res chain seq x y z
N SER A 1 4.04 13.63 22.10
CA SER A 1 4.71 13.53 20.80
C SER A 1 5.54 12.26 20.78
N VAL A 2 5.87 11.73 19.59
CA VAL A 2 6.74 10.54 19.46
C VAL A 2 8.07 10.75 20.20
N ILE A 3 8.67 11.94 20.11
CA ILE A 3 9.91 12.28 20.83
C ILE A 3 9.77 12.07 22.34
N ALA A 4 8.68 12.55 22.94
CA ALA A 4 8.45 12.40 24.39
C ALA A 4 8.21 10.94 24.79
N GLU A 5 7.64 10.12 23.90
CA GLU A 5 7.48 8.68 24.13
C GLU A 5 8.83 7.96 24.14
N VAL A 6 9.69 8.26 23.17
CA VAL A 6 11.04 7.70 23.09
C VAL A 6 11.92 8.20 24.24
N ASP A 7 11.86 9.49 24.59
CA ASP A 7 12.59 10.08 25.72
C ASP A 7 12.30 9.35 27.04
N ARG A 8 11.06 8.90 27.27
CA ARG A 8 10.69 8.13 28.47
C ARG A 8 11.34 6.76 28.55
N LEU A 9 11.69 6.15 27.42
CA LEU A 9 12.40 4.88 27.37
C LEU A 9 13.91 5.06 27.58
N ALA A 10 14.41 6.29 27.45
CA ALA A 10 15.82 6.67 27.53
C ALA A 10 16.77 5.74 26.73
N PRO A 11 16.48 5.45 25.45
CA PRO A 11 17.32 4.56 24.67
C PRO A 11 18.64 5.24 24.31
N ARG A 12 19.69 4.42 24.15
CA ARG A 12 20.94 4.88 23.53
C ARG A 12 20.80 4.96 22.01
N HIS A 13 20.21 3.92 21.42
CA HIS A 13 20.01 3.81 19.99
C HIS A 13 18.54 3.49 19.68
N VAL A 14 18.08 3.95 18.53
CA VAL A 14 16.73 3.67 18.02
C VAL A 14 16.84 3.01 16.66
N VAL A 15 16.12 1.90 16.48
CA VAL A 15 15.92 1.28 15.17
C VAL A 15 14.61 1.80 14.59
N VAL A 16 14.69 2.43 13.42
CA VAL A 16 13.55 2.95 12.66
C VAL A 16 13.27 1.97 11.51
N LEU A 17 12.02 1.54 11.38
CA LEU A 17 11.61 0.50 10.43
C LEU A 17 10.50 1.01 9.51
N GLY A 18 10.63 0.78 8.20
CA GLY A 18 9.51 0.82 7.26
C GLY A 18 8.52 -0.34 7.54
N GLY A 19 7.23 -0.02 7.61
CA GLY A 19 6.16 -0.97 7.99
C GLY A 19 5.51 -1.70 6.81
N ASP A 20 5.95 -1.43 5.60
CA ASP A 20 5.36 -1.83 4.33
C ASP A 20 6.30 -2.71 3.49
N HIS A 21 7.33 -3.29 4.11
CA HIS A 21 8.26 -4.22 3.46
C HIS A 21 8.05 -5.65 3.95
N LEU A 22 8.28 -6.65 3.08
CA LEU A 22 8.44 -8.04 3.47
C LEU A 22 9.93 -8.41 3.48
N TYR A 23 10.46 -8.73 4.66
CA TYR A 23 11.84 -9.17 4.84
C TYR A 23 11.99 -10.03 6.10
N GLN A 24 13.11 -10.75 6.20
CA GLN A 24 13.55 -11.41 7.42
C GLN A 24 14.98 -10.96 7.72
N MET A 25 15.16 -10.27 8.84
CA MET A 25 16.43 -9.66 9.23
C MET A 25 16.62 -9.76 10.74
N ASP A 26 17.79 -10.23 11.15
CA ASP A 26 18.26 -10.08 12.52
C ASP A 26 18.90 -8.70 12.67
N TYR A 27 18.34 -7.86 13.55
CA TYR A 27 18.87 -6.51 13.75
C TYR A 27 20.15 -6.47 14.59
N ARG A 28 20.58 -7.56 15.23
CA ARG A 28 21.77 -7.56 16.08
C ARG A 28 23.05 -7.23 15.29
N PRO A 29 23.39 -7.91 14.17
CA PRO A 29 24.58 -7.55 13.39
C PRO A 29 24.49 -6.15 12.78
N PHE A 30 23.28 -5.67 12.50
CA PHE A 30 23.05 -4.31 12.00
C PHE A 30 23.39 -3.25 13.06
N VAL A 31 22.96 -3.47 14.31
CA VAL A 31 23.32 -2.61 15.45
C VAL A 31 24.81 -2.77 15.81
N GLU A 32 25.38 -3.97 15.75
CA GLU A 32 26.81 -4.18 15.99
C GLU A 32 27.67 -3.40 14.98
N ARG A 33 27.28 -3.38 13.71
CA ARG A 33 27.94 -2.57 12.68
C ARG A 33 27.88 -1.08 13.01
N HIS A 34 26.70 -0.59 13.42
CA HIS A 34 26.51 0.80 13.82
C HIS A 34 27.50 1.21 14.93
N LEU A 35 27.64 0.37 15.95
CA LEU A 35 28.57 0.58 17.06
C LEU A 35 30.04 0.50 16.61
N ALA A 36 30.39 -0.47 15.76
CA ALA A 36 31.76 -0.67 15.31
C ALA A 36 32.30 0.48 14.44
N CYS A 37 31.39 1.21 13.78
CA CYS A 37 31.72 2.35 12.93
C CYS A 37 31.69 3.70 13.66
N ASP A 38 31.26 3.75 14.93
CA ASP A 38 30.97 5.00 15.65
C ASP A 38 30.05 5.93 14.81
N ALA A 39 29.03 5.32 14.20
CA ALA A 39 28.15 5.99 13.25
C ALA A 39 27.01 6.71 13.98
N HIS A 40 26.65 7.92 13.53
CA HIS A 40 25.41 8.57 13.99
C HIS A 40 24.15 7.95 13.38
N VAL A 41 24.29 7.44 12.15
CA VAL A 41 23.26 6.65 11.48
C VAL A 41 23.87 5.50 10.70
N THR A 42 23.24 4.35 10.74
CA THR A 42 23.52 3.25 9.83
C THR A 42 22.26 2.90 9.03
N VAL A 43 22.38 2.90 7.70
CA VAL A 43 21.31 2.62 6.76
C VAL A 43 21.38 1.16 6.32
N GLY A 44 20.28 0.42 6.49
CA GLY A 44 20.15 -0.92 5.93
C GLY A 44 19.95 -0.84 4.41
N VAL A 45 20.77 -1.59 3.66
CA VAL A 45 20.76 -1.54 2.19
C VAL A 45 20.70 -2.94 1.58
N VAL A 46 20.20 -3.03 0.35
CA VAL A 46 20.28 -4.22 -0.51
C VAL A 46 20.88 -3.86 -1.84
N HIS A 47 21.55 -4.82 -2.47
CA HIS A 47 21.99 -4.69 -3.85
C HIS A 47 20.81 -4.92 -4.79
N VAL A 48 20.52 -3.93 -5.64
CA VAL A 48 19.51 -4.05 -6.71
C VAL A 48 20.18 -3.90 -8.07
N PRO A 49 19.73 -4.61 -9.12
CA PRO A 49 20.20 -4.35 -10.48
C PRO A 49 20.04 -2.88 -10.84
N LEU A 50 21.00 -2.28 -11.54
CA LEU A 50 20.96 -0.84 -11.90
C LEU A 50 19.65 -0.44 -12.62
N ALA A 51 19.06 -1.35 -13.40
CA ALA A 51 17.79 -1.13 -14.09
C ALA A 51 16.57 -0.91 -13.17
N GLN A 52 16.66 -1.27 -11.88
CA GLN A 52 15.60 -1.10 -10.88
C GLN A 52 15.88 0.06 -9.91
N ALA A 53 17.06 0.68 -10.00
CA ALA A 53 17.54 1.62 -8.98
C ALA A 53 16.70 2.90 -8.87
N SER A 54 16.03 3.33 -9.95
CA SER A 54 15.22 4.56 -9.96
C SER A 54 13.96 4.49 -9.09
N GLU A 55 13.61 3.31 -8.57
CA GLU A 55 12.47 3.13 -7.66
C GLU A 55 12.83 3.42 -6.19
N PHE A 56 14.12 3.51 -5.85
CA PHE A 56 14.62 3.53 -4.48
C PHE A 56 15.50 4.74 -4.15
N GLY A 57 15.74 4.99 -2.86
CA GLY A 57 16.84 5.84 -2.42
C GLY A 57 18.17 5.11 -2.60
N ILE A 58 19.08 5.67 -3.39
CA ILE A 58 20.35 5.04 -3.75
C ILE A 58 21.51 5.71 -3.01
N LEU A 59 22.43 4.88 -2.55
CA LEU A 59 23.63 5.30 -1.84
C LEU A 59 24.86 5.14 -2.73
N ASP A 60 25.77 6.11 -2.66
CA ASP A 60 27.16 5.92 -3.00
C ASP A 60 27.96 5.71 -1.70
N ALA A 61 28.76 4.65 -1.65
CA ALA A 61 29.48 4.27 -0.44
C ALA A 61 30.94 3.91 -0.76
N ALA A 62 31.84 4.35 0.12
CA ALA A 62 33.24 3.98 0.07
C ALA A 62 33.45 2.49 0.45
N ALA A 63 34.68 1.99 0.29
CA ALA A 63 35.02 0.59 0.58
C ALA A 63 34.77 0.16 2.04
N ASP A 64 34.78 1.10 2.98
CA ASP A 64 34.44 0.88 4.40
C ASP A 64 32.94 1.05 4.68
N PHE A 65 32.10 1.16 3.65
CA PHE A 65 30.67 1.46 3.68
C PHE A 65 30.30 2.80 4.33
N ARG A 66 31.23 3.76 4.47
CA ARG A 66 30.84 5.13 4.76
C ARG A 66 30.11 5.71 3.55
N ILE A 67 28.93 6.29 3.78
CA ILE A 67 28.09 6.84 2.71
C ILE A 67 28.68 8.18 2.29
N ALA A 68 29.03 8.28 1.00
CA ALA A 68 29.57 9.48 0.38
C ALA A 68 28.45 10.37 -0.18
N ASP A 69 27.40 9.75 -0.73
CA ASP A 69 26.23 10.45 -1.25
C ASP A 69 24.95 9.62 -1.08
N PHE A 70 23.81 10.30 -1.01
CA PHE A 70 22.48 9.69 -0.92
C PHE A 70 21.51 10.46 -1.81
N VAL A 71 20.92 9.77 -2.79
CA VAL A 71 19.98 10.36 -3.73
C VAL A 71 18.67 9.56 -3.75
N GLU A 72 17.56 10.24 -3.44
CA GLU A 72 16.23 9.64 -3.49
C GLU A 72 15.74 9.52 -4.93
N LYS A 73 15.50 8.28 -5.41
CA LYS A 73 14.93 7.96 -6.73
C LYS A 73 15.66 8.63 -7.89
N PRO A 74 16.97 8.38 -8.05
CA PRO A 74 17.77 9.01 -9.09
C PRO A 74 17.39 8.49 -10.48
N VAL A 75 17.55 9.34 -11.49
CA VAL A 75 17.46 8.92 -12.91
C VAL A 75 18.64 8.03 -13.29
N LEU A 76 19.83 8.32 -12.75
CA LEU A 76 21.06 7.55 -12.95
C LEU A 76 21.64 7.19 -11.58
N ALA A 77 21.74 5.90 -11.31
CA ALA A 77 22.26 5.38 -10.06
C ALA A 77 23.78 5.12 -10.15
N PRO A 78 24.57 5.46 -9.12
CA PRO A 78 25.94 4.98 -9.00
C PRO A 78 25.97 3.45 -8.87
N GLU A 79 27.05 2.86 -9.36
CA GLU A 79 27.31 1.43 -9.25
C GLU A 79 27.98 1.13 -7.90
N ALA A 80 27.55 0.06 -7.24
CA ALA A 80 28.10 -0.40 -5.98
C ALA A 80 29.53 -0.90 -6.18
N LEU A 81 30.47 -0.34 -5.42
CA LEU A 81 31.89 -0.67 -5.52
C LEU A 81 32.19 -2.16 -5.26
N ASP A 82 31.44 -2.78 -4.36
CA ASP A 82 31.61 -4.17 -3.95
C ASP A 82 30.91 -5.17 -4.90
N ARG A 83 30.01 -4.70 -5.76
CA ARG A 83 29.20 -5.55 -6.63
C ARG A 83 28.83 -4.86 -7.96
N PRO A 84 29.67 -5.04 -9.00
CA PRO A 84 29.39 -4.49 -10.31
C PRO A 84 28.01 -4.89 -10.89
N GLY A 85 27.41 -3.99 -11.66
CA GLY A 85 26.07 -4.10 -12.26
C GLY A 85 24.91 -3.82 -11.30
N HIS A 86 25.20 -3.51 -10.04
CA HIS A 86 24.20 -3.28 -8.99
C HIS A 86 24.38 -1.91 -8.36
N ALA A 87 23.32 -1.39 -7.74
CA ALA A 87 23.34 -0.21 -6.87
C ALA A 87 23.00 -0.61 -5.43
N LEU A 88 23.42 0.19 -4.45
CA LEU A 88 23.01 0.05 -3.06
C LEU A 88 21.70 0.81 -2.85
N ALA A 89 20.60 0.09 -2.69
CA ALA A 89 19.28 0.66 -2.42
C ALA A 89 18.99 0.65 -0.92
N SER A 90 18.54 1.80 -0.40
CA SER A 90 18.06 1.96 0.96
C SER A 90 16.79 1.14 1.18
N MET A 91 16.78 0.35 2.24
CA MET A 91 15.62 -0.43 2.66
C MET A 91 14.62 0.39 3.49
N GLY A 92 14.88 1.68 3.72
CA GLY A 92 14.08 2.49 4.66
C GLY A 92 14.18 2.02 6.11
N ILE A 93 15.29 1.37 6.47
CA ILE A 93 15.57 0.85 7.82
C ILE A 93 16.86 1.49 8.32
N TYR A 94 16.82 2.03 9.53
CA TYR A 94 17.91 2.84 10.08
C TYR A 94 18.20 2.46 11.54
N VAL A 95 19.47 2.46 11.93
CA VAL A 95 19.88 2.59 13.35
C VAL A 95 20.39 4.00 13.56
N PHE A 96 19.90 4.69 14.58
CA PHE A 96 20.38 6.02 14.97
C PHE A 96 20.88 6.03 16.41
N ASP A 97 21.88 6.87 16.66
CA ASP A 97 22.08 7.44 17.98
C ASP A 97 20.87 8.29 18.37
N TRP A 98 20.22 7.96 19.49
CA TRP A 98 19.02 8.66 19.91
C TRP A 98 19.24 10.18 20.11
N PRO A 99 20.31 10.64 20.78
CA PRO A 99 20.56 12.07 20.94
C PRO A 99 20.67 12.82 19.61
N VAL A 100 21.24 12.18 18.58
CA VAL A 100 21.40 12.75 17.25
C VAL A 100 20.05 12.83 16.55
N LEU A 101 19.31 11.72 16.47
CA LEU A 101 18.00 11.70 15.83
C LEU A 101 17.04 12.68 16.52
N ARG A 102 17.03 12.70 17.85
CA ARG A 102 16.22 13.63 18.64
C ARG A 102 16.49 15.09 18.29
N ARG A 103 17.77 15.47 18.21
CA ARG A 103 18.19 16.83 17.81
C ARG A 103 17.65 17.16 16.41
N MET A 104 17.89 16.27 15.46
CA MET A 104 17.45 16.44 14.06
C MET A 104 15.93 16.62 13.95
N LEU A 105 15.15 15.80 14.66
CA LEU A 105 13.68 15.91 14.63
C LEU A 105 13.17 17.22 15.23
N LEU A 106 13.84 17.77 16.26
CA LEU A 106 13.47 19.05 16.86
C LEU A 106 13.84 20.23 15.96
N ASP A 107 15.06 20.23 15.42
CA ASP A 107 15.57 21.33 14.61
C ASP A 107 14.82 21.44 13.27
N LEU A 108 14.50 20.28 12.67
CA LEU A 108 13.83 20.22 11.37
C LEU A 108 12.31 20.23 11.47
N GLY A 109 11.73 19.64 12.53
CA GLY A 109 10.28 19.52 12.66
C GLY A 109 9.54 20.86 12.79
N GLY A 110 10.24 21.94 13.16
CA GLY A 110 9.68 23.29 13.21
C GLY A 110 9.84 24.11 11.92
N SER A 111 10.68 23.65 10.98
CA SER A 111 11.13 24.46 9.83
C SER A 111 10.91 23.80 8.46
N VAL A 112 10.85 22.47 8.42
CA VAL A 112 10.66 21.69 7.20
C VAL A 112 9.23 21.13 7.16
N PRO A 113 8.37 21.60 6.25
CA PRO A 113 7.08 20.96 6.03
C PRO A 113 7.28 19.55 5.49
N GLU A 114 6.48 18.60 5.95
CA GLU A 114 6.55 17.19 5.53
C GLU A 114 7.97 16.59 5.71
N LEU A 115 8.53 16.77 6.91
CA LEU A 115 9.84 16.21 7.26
C LEU A 115 9.90 14.71 6.93
N ASP A 116 10.95 14.35 6.20
CA ASP A 116 11.16 13.03 5.62
C ASP A 116 12.59 12.56 5.85
N PHE A 117 12.77 11.27 6.14
CA PHE A 117 14.08 10.71 6.44
C PHE A 117 15.03 10.74 5.24
N GLY A 118 14.59 10.19 4.09
CA GLY A 118 15.43 10.07 2.90
C GLY A 118 15.76 11.42 2.28
N LYS A 119 14.82 12.37 2.31
CA LYS A 119 15.00 13.70 1.69
C LYS A 119 15.73 14.71 2.57
N HIS A 120 15.63 14.59 3.89
CA HIS A 120 16.05 15.68 4.79
C HIS A 120 16.97 15.26 5.95
N VAL A 121 16.77 14.07 6.52
CA VAL A 121 17.53 13.62 7.71
C VAL A 121 18.82 12.93 7.30
N ILE A 122 18.71 11.91 6.42
CA ILE A 122 19.86 11.12 5.96
C ILE A 122 20.88 11.99 5.21
N PRO A 123 20.50 12.85 4.24
CA PRO A 123 21.47 13.67 3.52
C PRO A 123 22.33 14.56 4.43
N ARG A 124 21.77 15.12 5.50
CA ARG A 124 22.54 15.93 6.46
C ARG A 124 23.58 15.13 7.25
N LEU A 125 23.29 13.86 7.55
CA LEU A 125 24.24 13.00 8.27
C LEU A 125 25.31 12.43 7.33
N VAL A 126 24.97 12.27 6.04
CA VAL A 126 25.91 11.98 4.96
C VAL A 126 26.88 13.16 4.78
N GLU A 127 26.38 14.39 4.66
CA GLU A 127 27.20 15.61 4.57
C GLU A 127 28.13 15.77 5.79
N ALA A 128 27.68 15.36 6.97
CA ALA A 128 28.48 15.36 8.20
C ALA A 128 29.53 14.23 8.25
N GLY A 129 29.52 13.29 7.30
CA GLY A 129 30.46 12.16 7.24
C GLY A 129 30.25 11.10 8.32
N THR A 130 29.04 11.02 8.88
CA THR A 130 28.70 10.17 10.04
C THR A 130 27.65 9.08 9.71
N ALA A 131 27.35 8.93 8.43
CA ALA A 131 26.41 7.94 7.91
C ALA A 131 27.16 6.75 7.30
N PHE A 132 26.75 5.54 7.68
CA PHE A 132 27.30 4.28 7.16
C PHE A 132 26.21 3.39 6.60
N ALA A 133 26.57 2.49 5.69
CA ALA A 133 25.67 1.47 5.15
C ALA A 133 25.93 0.11 5.80
N TYR A 134 24.88 -0.69 5.89
CA TYR A 134 24.93 -2.11 6.23
C TYR A 134 24.17 -2.90 5.16
N ALA A 135 24.90 -3.65 4.33
CA ALA A 135 24.30 -4.50 3.33
C ALA A 135 23.67 -5.73 4.00
N LEU A 136 22.36 -5.93 3.79
CA LEU A 136 21.64 -7.09 4.29
C LEU A 136 22.25 -8.36 3.67
N PRO A 137 22.80 -9.29 4.48
CA PRO A 137 23.40 -10.48 3.92
C PRO A 137 22.36 -11.40 3.27
N GLY A 138 22.82 -12.13 2.26
CA GLY A 138 22.06 -13.21 1.64
C GLY A 138 21.75 -14.34 2.61
N ARG A 139 20.85 -15.25 2.20
CA ARG A 139 20.38 -16.37 3.03
C ARG A 139 20.71 -17.69 2.34
N GLN A 140 21.51 -18.55 2.98
CA GLN A 140 21.79 -19.91 2.49
C GLN A 140 22.23 -19.97 1.01
N GLY A 141 23.07 -19.04 0.58
CA GLY A 141 23.54 -18.93 -0.81
C GLY A 141 22.53 -18.29 -1.80
N GLN A 142 21.46 -17.69 -1.29
CA GLN A 142 20.51 -16.88 -2.05
C GLN A 142 20.66 -15.40 -1.72
N GLU A 143 20.11 -14.55 -2.59
CA GLU A 143 19.96 -13.10 -2.33
C GLU A 143 19.19 -12.84 -1.01
N PRO A 144 19.40 -11.67 -0.38
CA PRO A 144 18.63 -11.25 0.78
C PRO A 144 17.12 -11.24 0.47
N LEU A 145 16.28 -11.63 1.44
CA LEU A 145 14.84 -11.45 1.33
C LEU A 145 14.47 -10.04 1.76
N TRP A 146 14.17 -9.22 0.77
CA TRP A 146 13.55 -7.93 0.96
C TRP A 146 12.66 -7.64 -0.25
N GLN A 147 11.42 -7.22 0.00
CA GLN A 147 10.45 -6.81 -1.00
C GLN A 147 9.74 -5.55 -0.53
N ASP A 148 9.74 -4.51 -1.36
CA ASP A 148 8.94 -3.30 -1.16
C ASP A 148 7.48 -3.58 -1.57
N LEU A 149 6.54 -3.47 -0.62
CA LEU A 149 5.11 -3.69 -0.87
C LEU A 149 4.32 -2.38 -0.97
N GLY A 150 4.98 -1.27 -1.29
CA GLY A 150 4.35 0.05 -1.43
C GLY A 150 3.32 0.16 -2.55
N THR A 151 3.26 -0.80 -3.49
CA THR A 151 2.29 -0.82 -4.59
C THR A 151 1.40 -2.07 -4.56
N LEU A 152 0.18 -1.93 -5.11
CA LEU A 152 -0.74 -3.06 -5.27
C LEU A 152 -0.18 -4.14 -6.21
N ASP A 153 0.59 -3.74 -7.22
CA ASP A 153 1.26 -4.66 -8.15
C ASP A 153 2.35 -5.47 -7.46
N ALA A 154 3.16 -4.84 -6.62
CA ALA A 154 4.17 -5.51 -5.81
C ALA A 154 3.53 -6.46 -4.79
N TYR A 155 2.52 -5.99 -4.06
CA TYR A 155 1.76 -6.82 -3.12
C TYR A 155 1.18 -8.07 -3.80
N HIS A 156 0.51 -7.90 -4.94
CA HIS A 156 -0.08 -9.00 -5.69
C HIS A 156 0.99 -9.99 -6.15
N THR A 157 2.08 -9.49 -6.73
CA THR A 157 3.18 -10.32 -7.24
C THR A 157 3.81 -11.14 -6.12
N VAL A 158 4.17 -10.50 -5.01
CA VAL A 158 4.82 -11.16 -3.87
C VAL A 158 3.91 -12.22 -3.25
N GLN A 159 2.62 -11.93 -3.07
CA GLN A 159 1.67 -12.91 -2.54
C GLN A 159 1.56 -14.16 -3.41
N ARG A 160 1.57 -14.00 -4.74
CA ARG A 160 1.59 -15.16 -5.64
C ARG A 160 2.89 -15.93 -5.57
N GLN A 161 4.03 -15.24 -5.56
CA GLN A 161 5.33 -15.89 -5.46
C GLN A 161 5.46 -16.72 -4.18
N LEU A 162 4.92 -16.20 -3.05
CA LEU A 162 4.82 -16.95 -1.80
C LEU A 162 3.93 -18.20 -1.95
N ALA A 163 2.76 -18.06 -2.59
CA ALA A 163 1.83 -19.17 -2.76
C ALA A 163 2.34 -20.26 -3.74
N GLU A 164 3.08 -19.84 -4.78
CA GLU A 164 3.70 -20.70 -5.78
C GLU A 164 5.04 -21.30 -5.30
N GLY A 165 5.60 -20.78 -4.21
CA GLY A 165 6.87 -21.21 -3.64
C GLY A 165 8.12 -20.67 -4.36
N SER A 166 7.95 -19.73 -5.31
CA SER A 166 9.07 -19.06 -5.98
C SER A 166 9.74 -17.98 -5.12
N LEU A 167 9.03 -17.48 -4.10
CA LEU A 167 9.61 -16.70 -3.01
C LEU A 167 9.46 -17.49 -1.71
N SER A 168 10.56 -17.77 -1.03
CA SER A 168 10.57 -18.58 0.19
C SER A 168 10.94 -17.76 1.43
N LEU A 169 10.21 -18.02 2.51
CA LEU A 169 10.53 -17.54 3.85
C LEU A 169 11.42 -18.55 4.55
N ASP A 170 12.34 -18.07 5.38
CA ASP A 170 13.15 -18.92 6.25
C ASP A 170 12.23 -19.50 7.35
N PRO A 171 12.01 -20.83 7.37
CA PRO A 171 11.12 -21.46 8.35
C PRO A 171 11.70 -21.46 9.77
N SER A 172 13.02 -21.26 9.93
CA SER A 172 13.67 -21.16 11.25
C SER A 172 13.39 -19.81 11.93
N TRP A 173 12.90 -18.82 11.17
CA TRP A 173 12.55 -17.49 11.66
C TRP A 173 11.08 -17.16 11.37
N PRO A 174 10.12 -17.79 12.07
CA PRO A 174 8.71 -17.68 11.76
C PRO A 174 8.17 -16.26 11.95
N ILE A 175 7.30 -15.83 11.03
CA ILE A 175 6.57 -14.56 11.17
C ILE A 175 5.41 -14.76 12.14
N ALA A 176 5.50 -14.14 13.32
CA ALA A 176 4.41 -14.15 14.29
C ALA A 176 3.39 -13.05 13.96
N HIS A 177 2.12 -13.43 13.77
CA HIS A 177 1.02 -12.47 13.70
C HIS A 177 0.24 -12.50 15.02
N PRO A 178 0.50 -11.55 15.95
CA PRO A 178 -0.29 -11.46 17.17
C PRO A 178 -1.75 -11.19 16.81
N GLY A 179 -2.67 -11.97 17.38
CA GLY A 179 -4.12 -11.77 17.24
C GLY A 179 -4.83 -12.53 16.10
N ARG A 180 -4.13 -13.34 15.30
CA ARG A 180 -4.81 -14.21 14.32
C ARG A 180 -5.22 -15.53 15.00
N PRO A 181 -6.51 -15.84 15.17
CA PRO A 181 -6.92 -17.13 15.73
C PRO A 181 -6.40 -18.26 14.82
N ALA A 182 -5.99 -19.38 15.43
CA ALA A 182 -5.45 -20.55 14.71
C ALA A 182 -6.43 -21.10 13.63
N ALA A 183 -7.73 -20.83 13.79
CA ALA A 183 -8.78 -21.10 12.82
C ALA A 183 -9.27 -19.80 12.15
N ALA A 184 -8.35 -19.02 11.56
CA ALA A 184 -8.75 -17.88 10.74
C ALA A 184 -9.52 -18.40 9.52
N ASP A 185 -10.73 -17.89 9.30
CA ASP A 185 -11.52 -18.14 8.11
C ASP A 185 -10.67 -17.84 6.86
N LEU A 186 -10.25 -18.89 6.14
CA LEU A 186 -9.40 -18.76 4.96
C LEU A 186 -10.14 -18.20 3.75
N GLY A 187 -11.46 -18.01 3.86
CA GLY A 187 -12.30 -17.73 2.71
C GLY A 187 -12.86 -19.01 2.08
N ALA A 188 -13.65 -18.86 1.02
CA ALA A 188 -14.24 -19.99 0.31
C ALA A 188 -14.41 -19.67 -1.18
N VAL A 189 -14.23 -20.67 -2.03
CA VAL A 189 -14.45 -20.58 -3.48
C VAL A 189 -15.50 -21.61 -3.88
N GLY A 190 -16.60 -21.14 -4.47
CA GLY A 190 -17.68 -22.00 -4.95
C GLY A 190 -17.26 -22.83 -6.17
N PRO A 191 -17.85 -24.02 -6.36
CA PRO A 191 -17.54 -24.90 -7.47
C PRO A 191 -17.79 -24.24 -8.84
N GLY A 192 -17.00 -24.66 -9.84
CA GLY A 192 -17.07 -24.16 -11.21
C GLY A 192 -16.41 -22.79 -11.44
N SER A 193 -15.90 -22.15 -10.38
CA SER A 193 -15.20 -20.87 -10.49
C SER A 193 -13.81 -21.03 -11.10
N VAL A 194 -13.41 -20.08 -11.93
CA VAL A 194 -12.13 -20.03 -12.64
C VAL A 194 -11.38 -18.78 -12.20
N LEU A 195 -10.29 -18.97 -11.47
CA LEU A 195 -9.45 -17.91 -10.95
C LEU A 195 -8.08 -17.95 -11.65
N ARG A 196 -7.68 -16.84 -12.26
CA ARG A 196 -6.36 -16.71 -12.91
C ARG A 196 -5.64 -15.50 -12.34
N ASN A 197 -4.42 -15.68 -11.86
CA ASN A 197 -3.65 -14.56 -11.32
C ASN A 197 -4.40 -13.80 -10.21
N VAL A 198 -5.04 -14.54 -9.28
CA VAL A 198 -5.87 -13.97 -8.21
C VAL A 198 -5.21 -14.18 -6.86
N VAL A 199 -5.13 -13.11 -6.06
CA VAL A 199 -4.78 -13.16 -4.65
C VAL A 199 -6.05 -13.02 -3.83
N MET A 200 -6.38 -14.03 -3.02
CA MET A 200 -7.56 -14.01 -2.17
C MET A 200 -7.14 -13.85 -0.70
N LEU A 201 -7.60 -12.79 -0.05
CA LEU A 201 -7.34 -12.57 1.36
C LEU A 201 -8.26 -13.45 2.22
N PRO A 202 -7.81 -13.83 3.43
CA PRO A 202 -8.63 -14.57 4.40
C PRO A 202 -9.99 -13.87 4.63
N GLY A 203 -11.06 -14.65 4.69
CA GLY A 203 -12.45 -14.18 4.86
C GLY A 203 -13.22 -13.98 3.55
N ALA A 204 -12.53 -13.83 2.41
CA ALA A 204 -13.18 -13.59 1.13
C ALA A 204 -14.09 -14.78 0.72
N ARG A 205 -15.24 -14.47 0.11
CA ARG A 205 -16.20 -15.47 -0.36
C ARG A 205 -16.42 -15.29 -1.86
N ILE A 206 -16.09 -16.30 -2.64
CA ILE A 206 -16.34 -16.36 -4.08
C ILE A 206 -17.46 -17.36 -4.32
N GLY A 207 -18.54 -16.94 -4.99
CA GLY A 207 -19.66 -17.81 -5.36
C GLY A 207 -19.30 -18.89 -6.38
N ARG A 208 -20.33 -19.57 -6.90
CA ARG A 208 -20.23 -20.61 -7.93
C ARG A 208 -20.06 -20.02 -9.32
N ASN A 209 -19.32 -20.70 -10.19
CA ASN A 209 -19.15 -20.30 -11.60
C ASN A 209 -18.66 -18.86 -11.79
N VAL A 210 -17.83 -18.36 -10.87
CA VAL A 210 -17.25 -17.02 -10.93
C VAL A 210 -15.99 -17.02 -11.80
N LYS A 211 -15.77 -15.97 -12.58
CA LYS A 211 -14.56 -15.78 -13.39
C LYS A 211 -13.81 -14.53 -12.95
N LEU A 212 -12.59 -14.71 -12.44
CA LEU A 212 -11.70 -13.63 -12.03
C LEU A 212 -10.33 -13.78 -12.71
N SER A 213 -9.80 -12.65 -13.19
CA SER A 213 -8.44 -12.54 -13.68
C SER A 213 -7.78 -11.28 -13.13
N ASP A 214 -6.51 -11.37 -12.74
CA ASP A 214 -5.66 -10.23 -12.38
C ASP A 214 -6.28 -9.38 -11.25
N ALA A 215 -6.54 -10.01 -10.10
CA ALA A 215 -7.31 -9.39 -9.03
C ALA A 215 -6.78 -9.70 -7.63
N ILE A 216 -7.01 -8.76 -6.72
CA ILE A 216 -6.92 -8.95 -5.27
C ILE A 216 -8.35 -8.94 -4.72
N VAL A 217 -8.77 -10.04 -4.09
CA VAL A 217 -10.08 -10.15 -3.43
C VAL A 217 -9.88 -9.94 -1.93
N MET A 218 -10.39 -8.83 -1.42
CA MET A 218 -10.28 -8.45 -0.02
C MET A 218 -11.10 -9.39 0.87
N GLY A 219 -10.68 -9.56 2.13
CA GLY A 219 -11.32 -10.47 3.08
C GLY A 219 -12.78 -10.14 3.41
N ASP A 220 -13.25 -8.93 3.09
CA ASP A 220 -14.63 -8.50 3.28
C ASP A 220 -15.51 -8.74 2.04
N ALA A 221 -14.94 -9.17 0.92
CA ALA A 221 -15.64 -9.30 -0.34
C ALA A 221 -16.45 -10.60 -0.42
N VAL A 222 -17.70 -10.48 -0.86
CA VAL A 222 -18.59 -11.60 -1.15
C VAL A 222 -19.05 -11.47 -2.61
N LEU A 223 -18.48 -12.26 -3.50
CA LEU A 223 -18.82 -12.27 -4.92
C LEU A 223 -19.99 -13.23 -5.16
N PRO A 224 -21.05 -12.79 -5.86
CA PRO A 224 -22.21 -13.64 -6.12
C PRO A 224 -21.90 -14.74 -7.14
N ASP A 225 -22.76 -15.76 -7.18
CA ASP A 225 -22.72 -16.80 -8.22
C ASP A 225 -22.75 -16.16 -9.62
N HIS A 226 -22.04 -16.78 -10.57
CA HIS A 226 -21.94 -16.35 -11.98
C HIS A 226 -21.30 -14.98 -12.21
N PHE A 227 -20.65 -14.40 -11.20
CA PHE A 227 -19.92 -13.15 -11.36
C PHE A 227 -18.78 -13.31 -12.37
N ASP A 228 -18.66 -12.36 -13.30
CA ASP A 228 -17.57 -12.30 -14.27
C ASP A 228 -16.98 -10.89 -14.22
N LEU A 229 -15.71 -10.79 -13.83
CA LEU A 229 -15.03 -9.50 -13.62
C LEU A 229 -14.93 -8.70 -14.90
N GLU A 230 -14.48 -9.32 -16.00
CA GLU A 230 -14.28 -8.65 -17.28
C GLU A 230 -15.62 -8.20 -17.87
N ALA A 231 -16.63 -9.07 -17.86
CA ALA A 231 -17.98 -8.71 -18.31
C ALA A 231 -18.62 -7.63 -17.42
N SER A 232 -18.32 -7.63 -16.12
CA SER A 232 -18.78 -6.59 -15.19
C SER A 232 -18.17 -5.24 -15.52
N ILE A 233 -16.85 -5.16 -15.71
CA ILE A 233 -16.15 -3.93 -16.07
C ILE A 233 -16.61 -3.42 -17.44
N ALA A 234 -16.73 -4.31 -18.44
CA ALA A 234 -17.18 -3.95 -19.77
C ALA A 234 -18.57 -3.30 -19.77
N ARG A 235 -19.49 -3.79 -18.93
CA ARG A 235 -20.87 -3.25 -18.83
C ARG A 235 -20.99 -2.01 -17.95
N ASN A 236 -20.20 -1.92 -16.88
CA ASN A 236 -20.42 -0.94 -15.80
C ASN A 236 -19.29 0.09 -15.67
N GLY A 237 -18.28 0.04 -16.55
CA GLY A 237 -17.05 0.80 -16.43
C GLY A 237 -16.23 0.41 -15.19
N ASN A 238 -15.19 1.19 -14.87
CA ASN A 238 -14.35 0.90 -13.71
C ASN A 238 -15.06 1.26 -12.38
N TRP A 239 -15.31 0.29 -11.52
CA TRP A 239 -15.98 0.43 -10.21
C TRP A 239 -15.09 0.03 -9.01
N CYS A 240 -13.89 -0.47 -9.30
CA CYS A 240 -12.89 -0.91 -8.34
C CYS A 240 -11.61 -0.07 -8.45
N THR A 241 -10.70 -0.21 -7.48
CA THR A 241 -9.33 0.30 -7.64
C THR A 241 -8.60 -0.59 -8.64
N VAL A 242 -7.84 0.01 -9.54
CA VAL A 242 -7.02 -0.68 -10.53
C VAL A 242 -5.58 -0.18 -10.35
N SER A 243 -4.64 -1.09 -10.20
CA SER A 243 -3.21 -0.78 -10.11
C SER A 243 -2.66 -0.35 -11.48
N GLU A 244 -1.38 0.04 -11.53
CA GLU A 244 -0.74 0.46 -12.77
C GLU A 244 -0.66 -0.67 -13.79
N ARG A 245 -0.37 -1.90 -13.34
CA ARG A 245 -0.35 -3.10 -14.22
C ARG A 245 -1.73 -3.75 -14.39
N GLY A 246 -2.79 -3.08 -13.97
CA GLY A 246 -4.16 -3.51 -14.20
C GLY A 246 -4.74 -4.47 -13.17
N ILE A 247 -4.09 -4.71 -12.03
CA ILE A 247 -4.61 -5.54 -10.95
C ILE A 247 -5.83 -4.87 -10.30
N ARG A 248 -6.96 -5.58 -10.23
CA ARG A 248 -8.22 -5.06 -9.70
C ARG A 248 -8.42 -5.42 -8.24
N VAL A 249 -8.70 -4.44 -7.38
CA VAL A 249 -8.99 -4.68 -5.96
C VAL A 249 -10.50 -4.76 -5.72
N ILE A 250 -10.98 -5.96 -5.39
CA ILE A 250 -12.38 -6.24 -5.13
C ILE A 250 -12.60 -6.27 -3.61
N SER A 251 -13.29 -5.25 -3.10
CA SER A 251 -13.72 -5.15 -1.70
C SER A 251 -15.23 -5.09 -1.60
N ALA A 252 -15.79 -5.27 -0.39
CA ALA A 252 -17.21 -5.03 -0.15
C ALA A 252 -17.64 -3.61 -0.60
N ARG A 253 -16.77 -2.61 -0.39
CA ARG A 253 -17.01 -1.24 -0.84
C ARG A 253 -17.06 -1.12 -2.36
N ALA A 254 -16.17 -1.80 -3.08
CA ALA A 254 -16.17 -1.80 -4.54
C ALA A 254 -17.45 -2.47 -5.09
N LEU A 255 -17.86 -3.60 -4.51
CA LEU A 255 -19.08 -4.30 -4.89
C LEU A 255 -20.35 -3.45 -4.66
N ARG A 256 -20.43 -2.72 -3.54
CA ARG A 256 -21.54 -1.76 -3.32
C ARG A 256 -21.60 -0.65 -4.37
N ARG A 257 -20.45 -0.18 -4.87
CA ARG A 257 -20.40 0.80 -5.98
C ARG A 257 -20.92 0.19 -7.27
N LEU A 258 -20.57 -1.06 -7.55
CA LEU A 258 -21.09 -1.79 -8.70
C LEU A 258 -22.62 -1.94 -8.62
N GLU A 259 -23.14 -2.40 -7.49
CA GLU A 259 -24.59 -2.53 -7.27
C GLU A 259 -25.33 -1.20 -7.49
N ALA A 260 -24.78 -0.10 -6.99
CA ALA A 260 -25.38 1.22 -7.18
C ALA A 260 -25.45 1.65 -8.65
N ARG A 261 -24.50 1.21 -9.49
CA ARG A 261 -24.51 1.48 -10.94
C ARG A 261 -25.47 0.60 -11.71
N GLN A 262 -25.72 -0.61 -11.21
CA GLN A 262 -26.65 -1.56 -11.82
C GLN A 262 -28.11 -1.23 -11.49
N ARG A 263 -28.37 -0.45 -10.44
CA ARG A 263 -29.72 0.03 -10.12
C ARG A 263 -30.23 0.96 -11.21
N PRO A 264 -31.40 0.69 -11.80
CA PRO A 264 -32.00 1.62 -12.76
C PRO A 264 -32.32 2.97 -12.10
N LEU A 265 -32.17 4.06 -12.86
CA LEU A 265 -32.57 5.43 -12.52
C LEU A 265 -34.11 5.56 -12.36
N VAL A 266 -34.72 4.85 -11.42
CA VAL A 266 -36.18 4.93 -11.19
C VAL A 266 -36.55 6.07 -10.23
N ALA A 267 -35.56 6.76 -9.64
CA ALA A 267 -35.81 7.82 -8.65
C ALA A 267 -35.88 9.25 -9.23
N ALA A 268 -35.45 9.49 -10.47
CA ALA A 268 -35.45 10.85 -11.06
C ALA A 268 -36.80 11.27 -11.65
N GLU A 269 -37.75 10.34 -11.87
CA GLU A 269 -39.06 10.65 -12.46
C GLU A 269 -40.19 10.91 -11.43
N LYS A 270 -39.90 10.79 -10.12
CA LYS A 270 -40.88 11.05 -9.04
C LYS A 270 -40.74 12.43 -8.37
N ALA A 271 -40.05 13.37 -9.02
CA ALA A 271 -40.05 14.78 -8.64
C ALA A 271 -40.51 15.66 -9.81
N ARG A 272 -41.69 15.38 -10.38
CA ARG A 272 -42.46 16.47 -11.00
C ARG A 272 -43.00 17.33 -9.87
N PRO A 273 -42.84 18.66 -9.90
CA PRO A 273 -43.55 19.53 -8.97
C PRO A 273 -45.04 19.21 -9.10
N LEU A 274 -45.74 19.05 -7.99
CA LEU A 274 -47.20 19.10 -7.98
C LEU A 274 -47.60 20.38 -8.71
N GLU A 275 -48.23 20.25 -9.89
CA GLU A 275 -48.88 21.38 -10.52
C GLU A 275 -49.83 21.99 -9.49
N VAL A 276 -49.65 23.28 -9.22
CA VAL A 276 -50.52 24.06 -8.36
C VAL A 276 -51.93 23.93 -8.93
N ARG A 277 -52.77 23.10 -8.29
CA ARG A 277 -54.18 23.01 -8.64
C ARG A 277 -54.77 24.42 -8.53
N ARG A 278 -55.22 24.96 -9.66
CA ARG A 278 -56.00 26.20 -9.66
C ARG A 278 -57.20 26.00 -8.72
N PRO A 279 -57.53 26.98 -7.86
CA PRO A 279 -58.68 26.85 -6.98
C PRO A 279 -59.95 26.62 -7.80
N TYR A 280 -60.74 25.65 -7.35
CA TYR A 280 -62.07 25.33 -7.89
C TYR A 280 -62.96 26.58 -7.81
N VAL A 281 -63.48 27.03 -8.96
CA VAL A 281 -64.48 28.09 -9.04
C VAL A 281 -65.85 27.43 -9.25
N PRO A 282 -66.78 27.52 -8.29
CA PRO A 282 -68.12 26.95 -8.47
C PRO A 282 -68.87 27.70 -9.58
N VAL A 283 -69.46 26.93 -10.49
CA VAL A 283 -70.33 27.41 -11.57
C VAL A 283 -71.61 27.95 -10.93
N ARG A 284 -71.92 29.23 -11.16
CA ARG A 284 -73.22 29.81 -10.76
C ARG A 284 -74.30 29.28 -11.71
N GLU A 285 -75.29 28.61 -11.14
CA GLU A 285 -76.49 28.15 -11.83
C GLU A 285 -77.29 29.34 -12.39
N HIS A 286 -77.63 29.26 -13.68
CA HIS A 286 -78.66 30.10 -14.29
C HIS A 286 -80.04 29.56 -13.93
N PRO A 287 -80.98 30.39 -13.43
CA PRO A 287 -82.38 30.01 -13.44
C PRO A 287 -82.97 30.19 -14.84
N ALA A 288 -83.67 29.15 -15.30
CA ALA A 288 -84.34 29.09 -16.58
C ALA A 288 -85.65 29.89 -16.60
N SER A 289 -85.90 30.53 -17.76
CA SER A 289 -87.18 30.54 -18.50
C SER A 289 -88.43 31.22 -17.87
N ALA A 290 -88.89 32.33 -18.47
CA ALA A 290 -90.03 32.33 -19.43
C ALA A 290 -90.71 33.71 -19.59
N ALA A 291 -91.01 34.02 -20.86
CA ALA A 291 -92.24 34.64 -21.37
C ALA A 291 -92.47 36.17 -21.36
N SER A 292 -92.68 36.68 -22.60
CA SER A 292 -93.82 37.52 -23.04
C SER A 292 -93.86 39.01 -22.67
N ALA A 293 -93.74 39.89 -23.68
CA ALA A 293 -94.87 40.63 -24.29
C ALA A 293 -94.41 41.89 -25.06
N ARG A 294 -94.89 41.98 -26.32
CA ARG A 294 -95.08 43.15 -27.19
C ARG A 294 -93.86 43.83 -27.83
#